data_AF-A0A7S4DHD9-F1
#
_entry.id   AF-A0A7S4DHD9-F1
#
_cell.length_a   1.000
_cell.length_b   1.000
_cell.length_c   1.000
_cell.angle_alpha   90.00
_cell.angle_beta   90.00
_cell.angle_gamma   90.00
#
_symmetry.space_group_name_H-M   'P 1'
#
loop_
_entity.id
_entity.type
_entity.pdbx_description
1 polymer ?
#
loop_
_entity_poly.entity_id
_entity_poly.type
_entity_poly.pdbx_seq_one_letter_code
_entity_poly.pdbx_strand_id
1 'polypeptide(L)'
;AVADPLLSAYGVLVLDEAHERSLRTDILFGLVRRLQKQRTDLKVVVMSATLDVALFSSYFPDSTVLHIPGRQHPVDVFYAKEPQQDYLDAALRTVLQIHEDELGA
;
A
#
# COMPACT_ATOMS: atom_id res chain seq x y z
N ALA A 1 -1.04 -14.67 16.20
CA ALA A 1 -2.11 -13.86 16.82
C ALA A 1 -3.11 -14.71 17.61
N VAL A 2 -3.75 -15.74 17.03
CA VAL A 2 -4.75 -16.54 17.77
C VAL A 2 -4.14 -17.35 18.93
N ALA A 3 -2.89 -17.83 18.78
CA ALA A 3 -2.19 -18.56 19.84
C ALA A 3 -1.41 -17.67 20.84
N ASP A 4 -1.04 -16.45 20.43
CA ASP A 4 -0.38 -15.45 21.27
C ASP A 4 -0.97 -14.06 20.95
N PRO A 5 -1.93 -13.59 21.79
CA PRO A 5 -2.55 -12.28 21.64
C PRO A 5 -1.60 -11.11 21.90
N LEU A 6 -0.49 -11.34 22.61
CA LEU A 6 0.46 -10.29 22.99
C LEU A 6 1.55 -10.06 21.95
N LEU A 7 1.66 -10.92 20.94
CA LEU A 7 2.74 -10.89 19.95
C LEU A 7 4.12 -10.83 20.64
N SER A 8 4.32 -11.69 21.64
CA SER A 8 5.48 -11.70 22.55
C SER A 8 6.80 -11.93 21.83
N ALA A 9 6.77 -12.62 20.69
CA ALA A 9 7.94 -12.87 19.85
C ALA A 9 8.40 -11.64 19.05
N TYR A 10 7.64 -10.54 19.04
CA TYR A 10 7.90 -9.37 18.21
C TYR A 10 8.14 -8.12 19.07
N GLY A 11 9.20 -7.38 18.72
CA GLY A 11 9.46 -6.03 19.25
C GLY A 11 9.04 -4.90 18.31
N VAL A 12 8.92 -5.19 17.01
CA VAL A 12 8.48 -4.24 15.98
C VAL A 12 7.50 -4.93 15.04
N LEU A 13 6.43 -4.24 14.68
CA LEU A 13 5.46 -4.66 13.68
C LEU A 13 5.41 -3.63 12.55
N VAL A 14 5.58 -4.09 11.31
CA VAL A 14 5.43 -3.25 10.10
C VAL A 14 4.13 -3.64 9.42
N LEU A 15 3.27 -2.66 9.19
CA LEU A 15 1.97 -2.80 8.54
C LEU A 15 2.04 -2.09 7.19
N ASP A 16 2.24 -2.86 6.14
CA ASP A 16 2.45 -2.34 4.78
C ASP A 16 1.14 -2.25 3.99
N GLU A 17 1.17 -1.47 2.91
CA GLU A 17 0.05 -1.25 1.99
C GLU A 17 -1.25 -0.85 2.68
N ALA A 18 -1.13 0.02 3.70
CA ALA A 18 -2.27 0.53 4.45
C ALA A 18 -3.31 1.24 3.55
N HIS A 19 -2.89 1.69 2.37
CA HIS A 19 -3.73 2.32 1.37
C HIS A 19 -4.73 1.39 0.68
N GLU A 20 -4.50 0.07 0.66
CA GLU A 20 -5.43 -0.90 0.05
C GLU A 20 -6.70 -1.12 0.87
N ARG A 21 -6.69 -0.73 2.16
CA ARG A 21 -7.84 -0.84 3.09
C ARG A 21 -8.50 -2.23 3.07
N SER A 22 -7.68 -3.28 3.12
CA SER A 22 -8.19 -4.64 3.23
C SER A 22 -8.83 -4.89 4.60
N LEU A 23 -9.88 -5.71 4.65
CA LEU A 23 -10.53 -6.11 5.92
C LEU A 23 -9.52 -6.69 6.92
N ARG A 24 -8.54 -7.45 6.44
CA ARG A 24 -7.51 -8.06 7.28
C ARG A 24 -6.62 -7.00 7.91
N THR A 25 -6.19 -6.01 7.14
CA THR A 25 -5.35 -4.90 7.59
C THR A 25 -6.11 -4.03 8.60
N ASP A 26 -7.39 -3.76 8.37
CA ASP A 26 -8.22 -2.95 9.27
C ASP A 26 -8.46 -3.64 10.63
N ILE A 27 -8.77 -4.95 10.61
CA ILE A 27 -8.86 -5.75 11.84
C ILE A 27 -7.53 -5.72 12.58
N LEU A 28 -6.41 -5.84 11.85
CA LEU A 28 -5.08 -5.81 12.43
C LEU A 28 -4.77 -4.46 13.09
N PHE A 29 -5.12 -3.33 12.46
CA PHE A 29 -4.97 -2.00 13.08
C PHE A 29 -5.74 -1.90 14.40
N GLY A 30 -6.98 -2.41 14.45
CA GLY A 30 -7.78 -2.46 15.67
C GLY A 30 -7.14 -3.27 16.78
N LEU A 31 -6.64 -4.47 16.44
CA LEU A 31 -5.96 -5.35 17.39
C LEU A 31 -4.64 -4.75 17.90
N VAL A 32 -3.84 -4.19 17.00
CA VAL A 32 -2.53 -3.59 17.31
C VAL A 32 -2.69 -2.34 18.16
N ARG A 33 -3.64 -1.46 17.84
CA ARG A 33 -3.94 -0.27 18.66
C ARG A 33 -4.37 -0.65 20.08
N ARG A 34 -5.12 -1.73 20.24
CA ARG A 34 -5.48 -2.27 21.56
C ARG A 34 -4.26 -2.86 22.27
N LEU A 35 -3.39 -3.56 21.54
CA LEU A 35 -2.18 -4.19 22.06
C LEU A 35 -1.14 -3.16 22.53
N GLN A 36 -0.97 -2.04 21.83
CA GLN A 36 -0.05 -0.96 22.25
C GLN A 36 -0.36 -0.38 23.64
N LYS A 37 -1.61 -0.50 24.12
CA LYS A 37 -1.98 -0.11 25.49
C LYS A 37 -1.42 -1.08 26.55
N GLN A 38 -1.11 -2.32 26.17
CA GLN A 38 -0.61 -3.38 27.05
C GLN A 38 0.90 -3.62 26.87
N ARG A 39 1.42 -3.43 25.65
CA ARG A 39 2.82 -3.59 25.26
C ARG A 39 3.40 -2.23 24.86
N THR A 40 3.86 -1.47 25.84
CA THR A 40 4.51 -0.16 25.59
C THR A 40 5.88 -0.29 24.93
N ASP A 41 6.46 -1.50 24.93
CA ASP A 41 7.70 -1.88 24.25
C ASP A 41 7.51 -2.21 22.76
N LEU A 42 6.28 -2.50 22.32
CA LEU A 42 5.98 -2.87 20.94
C LEU A 42 5.94 -1.62 20.04
N LYS A 43 6.87 -1.54 19.10
CA LYS A 43 6.90 -0.48 18.09
C LYS A 43 6.07 -0.86 16.88
N VAL A 44 5.35 0.10 16.31
CA VAL A 44 4.52 -0.12 15.12
C VAL A 44 4.90 0.90 14.05
N VAL A 45 5.12 0.42 12.83
CA VAL A 45 5.36 1.24 11.64
C VAL A 45 4.23 0.95 10.67
N VAL A 46 3.56 2.00 10.19
CA VAL A 46 2.52 1.89 9.17
C VAL A 46 3.09 2.48 7.88
N MET A 47 3.09 1.69 6.80
CA MET A 47 3.58 2.08 5.49
C MET A 47 2.41 2.19 4.52
N SER A 48 2.46 3.22 3.68
CA SER A 48 1.41 3.55 2.71
C SER A 48 2.04 4.21 1.49
N ALA A 49 1.63 3.79 0.30
CA ALA A 49 2.03 4.43 -0.95
C ALA A 49 1.28 5.76 -1.18
N THR A 50 0.11 5.94 -0.56
CA THR A 50 -0.72 7.14 -0.73
C THR A 50 -0.74 8.01 0.53
N LEU A 51 -0.90 9.31 0.32
CA LEU A 51 -0.70 10.36 1.33
C LEU A 51 -1.93 10.58 2.24
N ASP A 52 -2.75 9.56 2.55
CA ASP A 52 -3.84 9.72 3.53
C ASP A 52 -3.31 9.72 4.98
N VAL A 53 -2.31 10.58 5.21
CA VAL A 53 -1.64 10.83 6.48
C VAL A 53 -2.64 11.30 7.53
N ALA A 54 -3.64 12.10 7.12
CA ALA A 54 -4.63 12.66 8.03
C ALA A 54 -5.47 11.56 8.71
N LEU A 55 -5.93 10.57 7.94
CA LEU A 55 -6.64 9.42 8.50
C LEU A 55 -5.77 8.66 9.50
N PHE A 56 -4.56 8.26 9.10
CA PHE A 56 -3.70 7.44 9.97
C PHE A 56 -3.22 8.19 11.21
N SER A 57 -2.92 9.49 11.09
CA SER A 57 -2.55 10.33 12.23
C SER A 57 -3.72 10.51 13.20
N SER A 58 -4.96 10.57 12.71
CA SER A 58 -6.15 10.62 13.58
C SER A 58 -6.38 9.28 14.31
N TYR A 59 -6.08 8.16 13.66
CA TYR A 59 -6.29 6.83 14.23
C TYR A 59 -5.19 6.43 15.22
N PHE A 60 -3.94 6.78 14.93
CA PHE A 60 -2.76 6.64 15.77
C PHE A 60 -2.32 8.02 16.28
N PRO A 61 -2.97 8.56 17.33
CA PRO A 61 -2.58 9.85 17.88
C PRO A 61 -1.13 9.81 18.37
N ASP A 62 -0.45 10.96 18.32
CA ASP A 62 0.95 11.14 18.71
C ASP A 62 1.96 10.33 17.87
N SER A 63 1.56 9.84 16.68
CA SER A 63 2.47 9.19 15.75
C SER A 63 3.30 10.21 14.96
N THR A 64 4.56 9.86 14.68
CA THR A 64 5.44 10.66 13.82
C THR A 64 5.21 10.27 12.36
N VAL A 65 4.92 11.25 11.51
CA VAL A 65 4.75 11.03 10.08
C VAL A 65 6.09 11.26 9.37
N LEU A 66 6.57 10.25 8.68
CA LEU A 66 7.73 10.35 7.79
C LEU A 66 7.25 10.35 6.33
N HIS A 67 7.54 11.42 5.61
CA HIS A 67 7.29 11.49 4.17
C HIS A 67 8.59 11.27 3.41
N ILE A 68 8.63 10.19 2.62
CA ILE A 68 9.76 9.89 1.74
C ILE A 68 9.40 10.42 0.34
N PRO A 69 10.10 11.45 -0.18
CA PRO A 69 9.82 11.95 -1.52
C PRO A 69 10.12 10.87 -2.55
N GLY A 70 9.10 10.51 -3.34
CA GLY A 70 9.29 9.65 -4.51
C GLY A 70 10.00 10.41 -5.63
N ARG A 71 10.83 9.71 -6.40
CA ARG A 71 11.33 10.21 -7.68
C ARG A 71 10.56 9.50 -8.79
N GLN A 72 9.68 10.24 -9.46
CA GLN A 72 9.04 9.76 -10.68
C GLN A 72 9.84 10.26 -11.89
N HIS A 73 9.99 9.40 -12.89
CA HIS A 73 10.47 9.81 -14.21
C HIS A 73 9.26 10.23 -15.05
N PRO A 74 9.42 11.15 -16.01
CA PRO A 74 8.34 11.46 -16.94
C PRO A 74 7.92 10.18 -17.68
N VAL A 75 6.61 9.95 -17.75
CA VAL A 75 5.99 8.83 -18.46
C VAL A 75 4.94 9.41 -19.39
N ASP A 76 5.04 9.10 -20.68
CA ASP A 76 4.03 9.48 -21.66
C ASP A 76 2.79 8.58 -21.52
N VAL A 77 1.61 9.21 -21.47
CA VAL A 77 0.33 8.50 -21.29
C VAL A 77 -0.46 8.55 -22.59
N PHE A 78 -0.73 7.39 -23.16
CA PHE A 78 -1.55 7.23 -24.36
C PHE A 78 -2.93 6.71 -24.01
N TYR A 79 -3.96 7.25 -24.67
CA TYR A 79 -5.35 6.85 -24.51
C TYR A 79 -5.87 6.21 -25.80
N ALA A 80 -6.75 5.21 -25.66
CA ALA A 80 -7.48 4.69 -26.80
C ALA A 80 -8.35 5.80 -27.42
N LYS A 81 -8.38 5.87 -28.75
CA LYS A 81 -9.19 6.86 -29.49
C LYS A 81 -10.70 6.70 -29.22
N GLU A 82 -11.12 5.46 -29.02
CA GLU A 82 -12.51 5.07 -28.75
C GLU A 82 -12.55 4.00 -27.65
N PRO A 83 -13.67 3.88 -26.90
CA PRO A 83 -13.84 2.83 -25.89
C PRO A 83 -13.70 1.43 -26.49
N GLN A 84 -12.90 0.58 -25.86
CA GLN A 84 -12.69 -0.80 -26.29
C GLN A 84 -13.73 -1.71 -25.63
N GLN A 85 -14.49 -2.46 -26.43
CA GLN A 85 -15.48 -3.42 -25.90
C GLN A 85 -14.82 -4.61 -25.21
N ASP A 86 -13.70 -5.10 -25.78
CA ASP A 86 -12.87 -6.15 -25.21
C ASP A 86 -11.52 -5.56 -24.78
N TYR A 87 -11.40 -5.24 -23.50
CA TYR A 87 -10.16 -4.67 -22.95
C TYR A 87 -9.03 -5.69 -22.88
N LEU A 88 -9.32 -7.00 -22.87
CA LEU A 88 -8.30 -8.04 -22.77
C LEU A 88 -7.60 -8.22 -24.12
N ASP A 89 -8.36 -8.30 -25.22
CA ASP A 89 -7.80 -8.33 -26.57
C ASP A 89 -7.06 -7.02 -26.90
N ALA A 90 -7.64 -5.86 -26.56
CA ALA A 90 -6.97 -4.57 -26.76
C ALA A 90 -5.66 -4.46 -25.96
N ALA A 91 -5.63 -4.92 -24.71
CA ALA A 91 -4.41 -4.94 -23.89
C ALA A 91 -3.36 -5.89 -24.49
N LEU A 92 -3.75 -7.09 -24.93
CA LEU A 92 -2.83 -8.04 -25.57
C LEU A 92 -2.19 -7.43 -26.83
N ARG A 93 -3.00 -6.84 -27.71
CA ARG A 93 -2.50 -6.17 -28.92
C ARG A 93 -1.57 -5.02 -28.59
N THR A 94 -1.91 -4.22 -27.59
CA THR A 94 -1.07 -3.09 -27.15
C THR A 94 0.27 -3.58 -26.61
N VAL A 95 0.30 -4.64 -25.81
CA VAL A 95 1.55 -5.23 -25.30
C VAL A 95 2.42 -5.77 -26.44
N LEU A 96 1.81 -6.46 -27.42
CA LEU A 96 2.54 -6.95 -28.59
C LEU A 96 3.07 -5.80 -29.46
N GLN A 97 2.27 -4.75 -29.67
CA GLN A 97 2.70 -3.57 -30.40
C GLN A 97 3.89 -2.87 -29.70
N ILE A 98 3.80 -2.64 -28.40
CA ILE A 98 4.92 -2.08 -27.61
C ILE A 98 6.15 -2.97 -27.73
N HIS A 99 5.99 -4.30 -27.70
CA HIS A 99 7.11 -5.23 -27.86
C HIS A 99 7.78 -5.10 -29.23
N GLU A 100 7.02 -5.00 -30.31
CA GLU A 100 7.56 -4.86 -31.67
C GLU A 100 8.22 -3.48 -31.90
N ASP A 101 7.55 -2.41 -31.45
CA ASP A 101 7.96 -1.03 -31.72
C ASP A 101 9.13 -0.57 -30.81
N GLU A 102 9.16 -0.98 -29.54
CA GLU A 102 10.12 -0.45 -28.54
C GLU A 102 11.31 -1.39 -28.25
N LEU A 103 11.24 -2.70 -28.54
CA LEU A 103 12.39 -3.62 -28.39
C LEU A 103 13.17 -3.84 -29.69
N GLY A 104 12.65 -3.36 -30.82
CA GLY A 104 13.31 -3.38 -32.12
C GLY A 104 14.28 -2.22 -32.40
N ALA A 105 14.46 -1.31 -31.43
CA ALA A 105 15.35 -0.14 -31.51
C ALA A 105 16.67 -0.35 -30.75
#